data_AF-A0A7I7XQ11-F1
#
_entry.id   AF-A0A7I7XQ11-F1
#
_cell.length_a   1.000
_cell.length_b   1.000
_cell.length_c   1.000
_cell.angle_alpha   90.00
_cell.angle_beta   90.00
_cell.angle_gamma   90.00
#
_symmetry.space_group_name_H-M   'P 1'
#
loop_
_entity.id
_entity.type
_entity.pdbx_description
1 polymer ?
#
loop_
_entity_poly.entity_id
_entity_poly.type
_entity_poly.pdbx_seq_one_letter_code
_entity_poly.pdbx_strand_id
1 'polypeptide(L)'
;MSGALTDAESDLRTAQSETDPHRQGQYARSAADSAAEVAVGGSTSEADRARAVEVMDAALALAARSLLREAQSTLAGARDNTDPQQRRELARVAVSKARQVSRQRDLTDDERAEARQIIGHGRMLATTVEAAARRQQRVEREQEQPGIAI
;
A
#
# COMPACT_ATOMS: atom_id res chain seq x y z
N MET A 1 23.71 -18.29 -15.43
CA MET A 1 23.24 -17.53 -14.24
C MET A 1 23.26 -16.01 -14.43
N SER A 2 23.85 -15.44 -15.50
CA SER A 2 23.80 -13.98 -15.73
C SER A 2 22.44 -13.44 -16.23
N GLY A 3 21.56 -14.32 -16.71
CA GLY A 3 20.22 -13.94 -17.19
C GLY A 3 19.35 -13.33 -16.10
N ALA A 4 19.23 -14.00 -14.95
CA ALA A 4 18.38 -13.54 -13.84
C ALA A 4 18.77 -12.16 -13.29
N LEU A 5 20.07 -11.85 -13.22
CA LEU A 5 20.52 -10.50 -12.81
C LEU A 5 20.17 -9.45 -13.86
N THR A 6 20.33 -9.78 -15.14
CA THR A 6 19.98 -8.89 -16.26
C THR A 6 18.47 -8.63 -16.29
N ASP A 7 17.66 -9.66 -16.03
CA ASP A 7 16.20 -9.56 -15.94
C ASP A 7 15.79 -8.68 -14.74
N ALA A 8 16.41 -8.88 -13.58
CA ALA A 8 16.19 -8.03 -12.40
C ALA A 8 16.52 -6.55 -12.66
N GLU A 9 17.63 -6.26 -13.32
CA GLU A 9 18.00 -4.90 -13.72
C GLU A 9 17.03 -4.30 -14.74
N SER A 10 16.53 -5.12 -15.67
CA SER A 10 15.54 -4.70 -16.66
C SER A 10 14.20 -4.36 -16.00
N ASP A 11 13.73 -5.19 -15.07
CA ASP A 11 12.52 -4.95 -14.30
C ASP A 11 12.66 -3.71 -13.42
N LEU A 12 13.81 -3.52 -12.77
CA LEU A 12 14.08 -2.33 -11.98
C LEU A 12 14.04 -1.07 -12.86
N ARG A 13 14.65 -1.11 -14.04
CA ARG A 13 14.61 0.00 -15.00
C ARG A 13 13.19 0.29 -15.48
N THR A 14 12.41 -0.75 -15.74
CA THR A 14 10.99 -0.64 -16.11
C THR A 14 10.21 0.03 -14.98
N ALA A 15 10.40 -0.43 -13.74
CA ALA A 15 9.79 0.17 -12.56
C ALA A 15 10.17 1.65 -12.41
N GLN A 16 11.44 2.02 -12.61
CA GLN A 16 11.90 3.41 -12.52
C GLN A 16 11.24 4.34 -13.54
N SER A 17 10.88 3.82 -14.71
CA SER A 17 10.18 4.57 -15.77
C SER A 17 8.65 4.54 -15.68
N GLU A 18 8.08 3.61 -14.91
CA GLU A 18 6.64 3.44 -14.76
C GLU A 18 6.04 4.55 -13.88
N THR A 19 4.89 5.07 -14.31
CA THR A 19 4.19 6.20 -13.68
C THR A 19 2.98 5.74 -12.87
N ASP A 20 2.36 4.62 -13.24
CA ASP A 20 1.30 4.01 -12.44
C ASP A 20 1.88 3.36 -11.18
N PRO A 21 1.51 3.81 -9.96
CA PRO A 21 2.11 3.29 -8.74
C PRO A 21 1.92 1.78 -8.56
N HIS A 22 0.79 1.24 -9.02
CA HIS A 22 0.51 -0.18 -8.85
C HIS A 22 1.43 -1.03 -9.73
N ARG A 23 1.51 -0.74 -11.03
CA ARG A 23 2.42 -1.40 -11.97
C ARG A 23 3.88 -1.21 -11.58
N GLN A 24 4.25 0.00 -11.17
CA GLN A 24 5.60 0.29 -10.69
C GLN A 24 5.96 -0.62 -9.51
N GLY A 25 5.03 -0.78 -8.55
CA GLY A 25 5.21 -1.71 -7.44
C GLY A 25 5.33 -3.17 -7.88
N GLN A 26 4.63 -3.59 -8.94
CA GLN A 26 4.74 -4.95 -9.48
C GLN A 26 6.12 -5.21 -10.09
N TYR A 27 6.58 -4.34 -10.98
CA TYR A 27 7.92 -4.45 -11.57
C TYR A 27 9.03 -4.37 -10.52
N ALA A 28 8.89 -3.48 -9.53
CA ALA A 28 9.86 -3.37 -8.44
C ALA A 28 9.91 -4.64 -7.58
N ARG A 29 8.77 -5.29 -7.30
CA ARG A 29 8.79 -6.59 -6.58
C ARG A 29 9.41 -7.70 -7.43
N SER A 30 9.07 -7.76 -8.72
CA SER A 30 9.69 -8.71 -9.67
C SER A 30 11.21 -8.58 -9.67
N ALA A 31 11.72 -7.35 -9.80
CA ALA A 31 13.14 -7.06 -9.74
C ALA A 31 13.79 -7.49 -8.41
N ALA A 32 13.12 -7.22 -7.29
CA ALA A 32 13.62 -7.61 -5.97
C ALA A 32 13.70 -9.14 -5.82
N ASP A 33 12.67 -9.86 -6.26
CA ASP A 33 12.60 -11.32 -6.17
C ASP A 33 13.70 -11.98 -7.03
N SER A 34 13.84 -11.55 -8.29
CA SER A 34 14.90 -12.05 -9.18
C SER A 34 16.31 -11.70 -8.68
N ALA A 35 16.50 -10.50 -8.13
CA ALA A 35 17.78 -10.12 -7.54
C ALA A 35 18.10 -10.92 -6.27
N ALA A 36 17.10 -11.21 -5.44
CA ALA A 36 17.28 -12.04 -4.24
C ALA A 36 17.75 -13.46 -4.61
N GLU A 37 17.19 -14.07 -5.66
CA GLU A 37 17.63 -15.38 -6.17
C GLU A 37 19.12 -15.40 -6.54
N VAL A 38 19.58 -14.34 -7.21
CA VAL A 38 21.00 -14.19 -7.59
C VAL A 38 21.89 -14.01 -6.35
N ALA A 39 21.43 -13.18 -5.40
CA ALA A 39 22.18 -12.86 -4.18
C ALA A 39 22.45 -14.10 -3.31
N VAL A 40 21.46 -15.00 -3.20
CA VAL A 40 21.58 -16.25 -2.42
C VAL A 40 22.24 -17.40 -3.19
N GLY A 41 22.48 -17.22 -4.50
CA GLY A 41 23.11 -18.22 -5.36
C GLY A 41 24.54 -18.58 -4.90
N GLY A 42 24.77 -19.88 -4.65
CA GLY A 42 26.07 -20.38 -4.16
C GLY A 42 27.20 -20.34 -5.19
N SER A 43 26.87 -20.34 -6.49
CA SER A 43 27.82 -20.24 -7.61
C SER A 43 27.89 -18.84 -8.23
N THR A 44 27.23 -17.85 -7.64
CA THR A 44 27.27 -16.45 -8.08
C THR A 44 28.61 -15.82 -7.71
N SER A 45 29.20 -15.03 -8.61
CA SER A 45 30.42 -14.27 -8.30
C SER A 45 30.16 -13.23 -7.20
N GLU A 46 31.18 -12.84 -6.45
CA GLU A 46 31.01 -11.81 -5.39
C GLU A 46 30.53 -10.48 -5.97
N ALA A 47 31.02 -10.10 -7.16
CA ALA A 47 30.61 -8.90 -7.86
C ALA A 47 29.13 -8.94 -8.28
N ASP A 48 28.68 -10.06 -8.85
CA ASP A 48 27.28 -10.23 -9.24
C ASP A 48 26.36 -10.29 -8.02
N ARG A 49 26.83 -10.90 -6.92
CA ARG A 49 26.11 -10.93 -5.65
C ARG A 49 25.95 -9.52 -5.06
N ALA A 50 27.02 -8.73 -5.01
CA ALA A 50 26.97 -7.35 -4.53
C ALA A 50 26.00 -6.51 -5.36
N ARG A 51 26.08 -6.62 -6.69
CA ARG A 51 25.18 -5.94 -7.62
C ARG A 51 23.72 -6.38 -7.47
N ALA A 52 23.48 -7.67 -7.25
CA ALA A 52 22.14 -8.19 -6.98
C ALA A 52 21.56 -7.61 -5.68
N VAL A 53 22.36 -7.48 -4.62
CA VAL A 53 21.92 -6.83 -3.37
C VAL A 53 21.55 -5.36 -3.62
N GLU A 54 22.36 -4.61 -4.39
CA GLU A 54 22.04 -3.22 -4.74
C GLU A 54 20.72 -3.09 -5.53
N VAL A 55 20.49 -3.98 -6.51
CA VAL A 55 19.24 -4.02 -7.28
C VAL A 55 18.07 -4.34 -6.36
N MET A 56 18.21 -5.34 -5.49
CA MET A 56 17.18 -5.76 -4.55
C MET A 56 16.79 -4.62 -3.61
N ASP A 57 17.76 -3.94 -3.00
CA ASP A 57 17.50 -2.84 -2.07
C ASP A 57 16.81 -1.65 -2.76
N ALA A 58 17.28 -1.28 -3.96
CA ALA A 58 16.65 -0.22 -4.76
C ALA A 58 15.20 -0.59 -5.15
N ALA A 59 14.98 -1.84 -5.53
CA ALA A 59 13.69 -2.36 -5.93
C ALA A 59 12.71 -2.42 -4.74
N LEU A 60 13.15 -2.87 -3.57
CA LEU A 60 12.33 -2.87 -2.35
C LEU A 60 11.94 -1.46 -1.92
N ALA A 61 12.88 -0.51 -1.96
CA ALA A 61 12.60 0.90 -1.67
C ALA A 61 11.58 1.50 -2.65
N LEU A 62 11.68 1.16 -3.94
CA LEU A 62 10.73 1.62 -4.94
C LEU A 62 9.33 1.00 -4.73
N ALA A 63 9.27 -0.30 -4.45
CA ALA A 63 8.02 -1.00 -4.15
C ALA A 63 7.31 -0.42 -2.91
N ALA A 64 8.07 -0.08 -1.87
CA ALA A 64 7.59 0.60 -0.67
C ALA A 64 6.91 1.93 -0.99
N ARG A 65 7.62 2.80 -1.72
CA ARG A 65 7.14 4.13 -2.13
C ARG A 65 5.92 4.05 -3.04
N SER A 66 5.90 3.08 -3.95
CA SER A 66 4.75 2.82 -4.81
C SER A 66 3.51 2.45 -3.99
N LEU A 67 3.66 1.54 -3.03
CA LEU A 67 2.57 1.15 -2.15
C LEU A 67 2.08 2.30 -1.26
N LEU A 68 2.98 3.19 -0.85
CA LEU A 68 2.63 4.40 -0.11
C LEU A 68 1.79 5.37 -0.97
N ARG A 69 2.20 5.62 -2.22
CA ARG A 69 1.39 6.41 -3.18
C ARG A 69 0.03 5.77 -3.45
N GLU A 70 -0.02 4.44 -3.58
CA GLU A 70 -1.30 3.73 -3.70
C GLU A 70 -2.19 3.92 -2.47
N ALA A 71 -1.62 3.90 -1.26
CA ALA A 71 -2.35 4.15 -0.03
C ALA A 71 -2.92 5.57 0.02
N GLN A 72 -2.12 6.58 -0.38
CA GLN A 72 -2.56 7.97 -0.50
C GLN A 72 -3.71 8.11 -1.50
N SER A 73 -3.55 7.56 -2.71
CA SER A 73 -4.58 7.62 -3.76
C SER A 73 -5.88 6.94 -3.32
N THR A 74 -5.77 5.80 -2.62
CA THR A 74 -6.94 5.09 -2.09
C THR A 74 -7.64 5.91 -0.99
N LEU A 75 -6.87 6.60 -0.14
CA LEU A 75 -7.43 7.48 0.90
C LEU A 75 -8.12 8.71 0.29
N ALA A 76 -7.54 9.30 -0.76
CA ALA A 76 -8.18 10.39 -1.50
C ALA A 76 -9.51 9.92 -2.10
N GLY A 77 -9.50 8.78 -2.80
CA GLY A 77 -10.71 8.16 -3.34
C GLY A 77 -11.76 7.87 -2.26
N ALA A 78 -11.35 7.47 -1.06
CA ALA A 78 -12.28 7.30 0.07
C ALA A 78 -12.95 8.62 0.46
N ARG A 79 -12.20 9.72 0.56
CA ARG A 79 -12.72 11.04 0.93
C ARG A 79 -13.77 11.56 -0.06
N ASP A 80 -13.52 11.32 -1.34
CA ASP A 80 -14.37 11.81 -2.43
C ASP A 80 -15.58 10.92 -2.71
N ASN A 81 -15.58 9.67 -2.23
CA ASN A 81 -16.68 8.73 -2.47
C ASN A 81 -17.92 9.10 -1.64
N THR A 82 -19.10 9.19 -2.25
CA THR A 82 -20.35 9.55 -1.57
C THR A 82 -21.07 8.37 -0.93
N ASP A 83 -20.84 7.14 -1.39
CA ASP A 83 -21.39 5.94 -0.78
C ASP A 83 -20.67 5.63 0.55
N PRO A 84 -21.38 5.60 1.68
CA PRO A 84 -20.80 5.28 2.98
C PRO A 84 -20.08 3.94 3.01
N GLN A 85 -20.63 2.89 2.39
CA GLN A 85 -20.02 1.56 2.45
C GLN A 85 -18.70 1.53 1.69
N GLN A 86 -18.70 2.01 0.44
CA GLN A 86 -17.49 2.09 -0.38
C GLN A 86 -16.45 3.04 0.23
N ARG A 87 -16.87 4.20 0.75
CA ARG A 87 -15.99 5.15 1.48
C ARG A 87 -15.26 4.47 2.63
N ARG A 88 -15.96 3.69 3.45
CA ARG A 88 -15.37 2.96 4.58
C ARG A 88 -14.39 1.90 4.13
N GLU A 89 -14.71 1.16 3.07
CA GLU A 89 -13.84 0.09 2.58
C GLU A 89 -12.56 0.65 1.98
N LEU A 90 -12.65 1.69 1.13
CA LEU A 90 -11.47 2.38 0.60
C LEU A 90 -10.57 2.91 1.72
N ALA A 91 -11.14 3.50 2.77
CA ALA A 91 -10.36 3.96 3.91
C ALA A 91 -9.62 2.82 4.63
N ARG A 92 -10.24 1.64 4.76
CA ARG A 92 -9.61 0.44 5.34
C ARG A 92 -8.49 -0.09 4.47
N VAL A 93 -8.70 -0.14 3.15
CA VAL A 93 -7.66 -0.54 2.19
C VAL A 93 -6.46 0.41 2.27
N ALA A 94 -6.68 1.72 2.32
CA ALA A 94 -5.61 2.71 2.49
C ALA A 94 -4.81 2.47 3.79
N VAL A 95 -5.49 2.24 4.91
CA VAL A 95 -4.85 1.91 6.19
C VAL A 95 -4.05 0.61 6.10
N SER A 96 -4.57 -0.41 5.43
CA SER A 96 -3.89 -1.69 5.25
C SER A 96 -2.57 -1.52 4.48
N LYS A 97 -2.62 -0.83 3.33
CA LYS A 97 -1.44 -0.52 2.52
C LYS A 97 -0.40 0.29 3.31
N ALA A 98 -0.81 1.35 4.02
CA ALA A 98 0.10 2.16 4.82
C ALA A 98 0.73 1.39 6.00
N ARG A 99 0.00 0.43 6.59
CA ARG A 99 0.55 -0.47 7.61
C ARG A 99 1.58 -1.44 7.04
N GLN A 100 1.37 -1.93 5.82
CA GLN A 100 2.33 -2.77 5.13
C GLN A 100 3.63 -2.01 4.87
N VAL A 101 3.52 -0.77 4.38
CA VAL A 101 4.67 0.14 4.23
C VAL A 101 5.40 0.31 5.57
N SER A 102 4.68 0.67 6.64
CA SER A 102 5.25 0.91 7.98
C SER A 102 6.05 -0.26 8.60
N ARG A 103 5.94 -1.48 8.06
CA ARG A 103 6.71 -2.65 8.50
C ARG A 103 8.06 -2.79 7.79
N GLN A 104 8.29 -2.05 6.72
CA GLN A 104 9.53 -2.07 5.98
C GLN A 104 10.64 -1.34 6.74
N ARG A 105 11.83 -1.93 6.75
CA ARG A 105 12.97 -1.45 7.54
C ARG A 105 13.51 -0.12 7.01
N ASP A 106 13.59 0.00 5.69
CA ASP A 106 14.37 1.04 5.01
C ASP A 106 13.56 2.28 4.61
N LEU A 107 12.44 2.51 5.30
CA LEU A 107 11.69 3.75 5.14
C LEU A 107 12.40 4.94 5.76
N THR A 108 12.38 6.06 5.06
CA THR A 108 12.76 7.35 5.61
C THR A 108 11.79 7.79 6.71
N ASP A 109 12.23 8.70 7.59
CA ASP A 109 11.35 9.22 8.65
C ASP A 109 10.13 9.96 8.08
N ASP A 110 10.28 10.61 6.92
CA ASP A 110 9.19 11.27 6.20
C ASP A 110 8.18 10.25 5.68
N GLU A 111 8.63 9.16 5.04
CA GLU A 111 7.75 8.09 4.56
C GLU A 111 7.01 7.41 5.73
N ARG A 112 7.69 7.24 6.88
CA ARG A 112 7.05 6.73 8.11
C ARG A 112 6.05 7.72 8.68
N ALA A 113 6.35 9.01 8.68
CA ALA A 113 5.43 10.05 9.12
C ALA A 113 4.19 10.08 8.23
N GLU A 114 4.37 9.99 6.92
CA GLU A 114 3.30 9.96 5.94
C GLU A 114 2.41 8.72 6.09
N ALA A 115 3.00 7.53 6.22
CA ALA A 115 2.26 6.31 6.49
C ALA A 115 1.41 6.42 7.77
N ARG A 116 1.96 7.01 8.84
CA ARG A 116 1.21 7.28 10.09
C ARG A 116 0.04 8.24 9.88
N GLN A 117 0.22 9.29 9.07
CA GLN A 117 -0.87 10.21 8.73
C GLN A 117 -1.99 9.51 7.96
N ILE A 118 -1.66 8.67 6.97
CA ILE A 118 -2.64 7.88 6.22
C ILE A 118 -3.40 6.94 7.14
N ILE A 119 -2.69 6.24 8.04
CA ILE A 119 -3.31 5.36 9.04
C ILE A 119 -4.27 6.13 9.94
N GLY A 120 -3.85 7.28 10.46
CA GLY A 120 -4.69 8.12 11.34
C GLY A 120 -5.96 8.59 10.64
N HIS A 121 -5.82 9.19 9.45
CA HIS A 121 -6.94 9.70 8.67
C HIS A 121 -7.90 8.59 8.21
N GLY A 122 -7.37 7.49 7.68
CA GLY A 122 -8.21 6.38 7.22
C GLY A 122 -9.01 5.73 8.35
N ARG A 123 -8.40 5.57 9.54
CA ARG A 123 -9.13 5.08 10.73
C ARG A 123 -10.24 6.03 11.14
N MET A 124 -9.95 7.33 11.20
CA MET A 124 -10.94 8.36 11.53
C MET A 124 -12.12 8.32 10.56
N LEU A 125 -11.85 8.26 9.25
CA LEU A 125 -12.89 8.20 8.23
C LEU A 125 -13.78 6.96 8.39
N ALA A 126 -13.17 5.78 8.52
CA ALA A 126 -13.91 4.52 8.67
C ALA A 126 -14.76 4.48 9.95
N THR A 127 -14.27 5.02 11.07
CA THR A 127 -15.02 5.10 12.32
C THR A 127 -16.18 6.10 12.23
N THR A 128 -15.97 7.27 11.63
CA THR A 128 -17.01 8.30 11.49
C THR A 128 -18.17 7.80 10.62
N VAL A 129 -17.87 7.10 9.53
CA VAL A 129 -18.89 6.49 8.66
C VAL A 129 -19.70 5.44 9.42
N GLU A 130 -19.03 4.56 10.17
CA GLU A 130 -19.72 3.55 10.98
C GLU A 130 -20.63 4.18 12.04
N ALA A 131 -20.16 5.24 12.71
CA ALA A 131 -20.95 5.97 13.69
C ALA A 131 -22.16 6.68 13.07
N ALA A 132 -22.04 7.19 11.84
CA ALA A 132 -23.15 7.77 11.10
C ALA A 132 -24.20 6.71 10.73
N ALA A 133 -23.76 5.56 10.20
CA ALA A 133 -24.66 4.45 9.85
C ALA A 133 -25.45 3.92 11.07
N ARG A 134 -24.79 3.76 12.22
CA ARG A 134 -25.47 3.36 13.47
C ARG A 134 -26.50 4.38 13.94
N ARG A 135 -26.24 5.67 13.76
CA ARG A 135 -27.20 6.74 14.09
C ARG A 135 -28.42 6.70 13.17
N GLN A 136 -28.22 6.50 11.86
CA GLN A 136 -29.31 6.37 10.90
C GLN A 136 -30.21 5.17 11.23
N GLN A 137 -29.63 3.99 11.46
CA GLN A 137 -30.38 2.79 11.86
C GLN A 137 -31.17 2.98 13.15
N ARG A 138 -30.62 3.74 14.11
CA ARG A 138 -31.33 4.06 15.35
C ARG A 138 -32.55 4.95 15.09
N VAL A 139 -32.39 5.98 14.26
CA VAL A 139 -33.47 6.88 13.87
C VAL A 139 -34.56 6.13 13.08
N GLU A 140 -34.19 5.24 12.17
CA GLU A 140 -35.13 4.40 11.42
C GLU A 140 -35.94 3.50 12.36
N ARG A 141 -35.29 2.84 13.32
CA ARG A 141 -35.98 2.02 14.34
C ARG A 141 -36.90 2.82 15.26
N GLU A 142 -36.54 4.07 15.57
CA GLU A 142 -37.38 4.96 16.37
C GLU A 142 -38.60 5.48 15.58
N GLN A 143 -38.52 5.56 14.24
CA GLN A 143 -39.65 5.91 13.37
C GLN A 143 -40.56 4.72 13.04
N GLU A 144 -40.03 3.50 13.01
CA GLU A 144 -40.79 2.26 12.77
C GLU A 144 -41.59 1.77 13.98
N GLN A 145 -41.44 2.37 15.17
CA GLN A 145 -42.36 2.14 16.29
C GLN A 145 -43.59 3.04 16.13
N PRO A 146 -44.75 2.54 15.65
CA PRO A 146 -45.97 3.31 15.72
C PRO A 146 -46.24 3.60 17.20
N GLY A 147 -46.45 4.87 17.53
CA GLY A 147 -46.75 5.30 18.88
C GLY A 147 -47.85 4.41 19.46
N ILE A 148 -47.53 3.72 20.55
CA ILE A 148 -48.53 3.03 21.36
C ILE A 148 -49.48 4.12 21.83
N ALA A 149 -50.64 4.22 21.17
CA ALA A 149 -51.74 5.03 21.67
C ALA A 149 -52.21 4.39 22.97
N ILE A 150 -52.04 5.12 24.08
CA ILE A 150 -52.62 4.80 25.39
C ILE A 150 -53.99 5.46 25.46
#